data_AF-A0A1C4A5U2-F1
#
_entry.id   AF-A0A1C4A5U2-F1
#
_cell.length_a   1.000
_cell.length_b   1.000
_cell.length_c   1.000
_cell.angle_alpha   90.00
_cell.angle_beta   90.00
_cell.angle_gamma   90.00
#
_symmetry.space_group_name_H-M   'P 1'
#
loop_
_entity.id
_entity.type
_entity.pdbx_description
1 polymer ?
#
loop_
_entity_poly.entity_id
_entity_poly.type
_entity_poly.pdbx_seq_one_letter_code
_entity_poly.pdbx_strand_id
1 'polypeptide(L)'
;MNHKAAKAWSLRWIAQHLASFVLLIGAVLAAAIALTALVIGVEEVIALIFAQRLINTYTNIYGNAWSTIFWHFTIVFSLVTFWSAVDTFIPEKNNNK
;
A
#
# COMPACT_ATOMS: atom_id res chain seq x y z
N MET A 1 38.51 7.96 -18.47
CA MET A 1 37.08 8.03 -18.14
C MET A 1 36.46 6.67 -18.45
N ASN A 2 36.45 5.75 -17.47
CA ASN A 2 35.86 4.43 -17.64
C ASN A 2 34.35 4.55 -17.41
N HIS A 3 33.59 4.67 -18.51
CA HIS A 3 32.15 4.50 -18.48
C HIS A 3 31.86 3.09 -17.96
N LYS A 4 31.43 3.00 -16.70
CA LYS A 4 30.84 1.77 -16.15
C LYS A 4 29.75 1.35 -17.13
N ALA A 5 29.94 0.20 -17.76
CA ALA A 5 29.00 -0.38 -18.71
C ALA A 5 27.59 -0.27 -18.13
N ALA A 6 26.70 0.43 -18.85
CA ALA A 6 25.30 0.53 -18.48
C ALA A 6 24.79 -0.89 -18.23
N LYS A 7 24.31 -1.15 -17.00
CA LYS A 7 23.86 -2.46 -16.54
C LYS A 7 22.89 -3.03 -17.58
N ALA A 8 23.30 -4.09 -18.27
CA ALA A 8 22.50 -4.67 -19.34
C ALA A 8 21.12 -5.03 -18.80
N TRP A 9 20.07 -4.46 -19.39
CA TRP A 9 18.67 -4.79 -19.18
C TRP A 9 18.43 -6.25 -19.61
N SER A 10 18.91 -7.21 -18.83
CA SER A 10 18.69 -8.63 -19.13
C SER A 10 17.22 -8.96 -18.91
N LEU A 11 16.65 -9.82 -19.76
CA LEU A 11 15.26 -10.27 -19.64
C LEU A 11 14.97 -10.84 -18.23
N ARG A 12 15.97 -11.51 -17.63
CA ARG A 12 15.91 -12.03 -16.25
C ARG A 12 15.81 -10.91 -15.22
N TRP A 13 16.55 -9.81 -15.39
CA TRP A 13 16.47 -8.64 -14.51
C TRP A 13 15.08 -8.00 -14.57
N ILE A 14 14.53 -7.80 -15.77
CA ILE A 14 13.18 -7.24 -15.97
C ILE A 14 12.12 -8.16 -15.34
N ALA A 15 12.20 -9.47 -15.57
CA ALA A 15 11.26 -10.45 -15.01
C ALA A 15 11.27 -10.46 -13.47
N GLN A 16 12.45 -10.37 -12.85
CA GLN A 16 12.57 -10.28 -11.39
C GLN A 16 11.93 -9.02 -10.81
N HIS A 17 12.11 -7.87 -11.48
CA HIS A 17 11.53 -6.61 -11.02
C HIS A 17 10.01 -6.60 -11.20
N LEU A 18 9.51 -7.16 -12.31
CA LEU A 18 8.08 -7.31 -12.54
C LEU A 18 7.43 -8.25 -11.52
N ALA A 19 8.06 -9.39 -11.21
CA ALA A 19 7.57 -10.31 -10.18
C ALA A 19 7.55 -9.65 -8.80
N SER A 20 8.61 -8.91 -8.45
CA SER A 20 8.67 -8.17 -7.18
C SER A 20 7.59 -7.08 -7.11
N PHE A 21 7.31 -6.41 -8.22
CA PHE A 21 6.26 -5.40 -8.31
C PHE A 21 4.85 -6.00 -8.12
N VAL A 22 4.57 -7.15 -8.73
CA VAL A 22 3.29 -7.86 -8.52
C VAL A 22 3.15 -8.31 -7.07
N LEU A 23 4.21 -8.84 -6.46
CA LEU A 23 4.21 -9.22 -5.05
C LEU A 23 3.99 -8.00 -4.13
N LEU A 24 4.59 -6.86 -4.44
CA LEU A 24 4.37 -5.60 -3.72
C LEU A 24 2.91 -5.16 -3.82
N ILE A 25 2.31 -5.16 -5.01
CA ILE A 25 0.89 -4.84 -5.20
C ILE A 25 0.02 -5.77 -4.35
N GLY A 26 0.26 -7.08 -4.42
CA GLY A 26 -0.50 -8.07 -3.67
C GLY A 26 -0.40 -7.85 -2.15
N ALA A 27 0.80 -7.59 -1.64
CA ALA A 27 1.02 -7.32 -0.22
C ALA A 27 0.32 -6.04 0.24
N VAL A 28 0.41 -4.95 -0.53
CA VAL A 28 -0.26 -3.68 -0.20
C VAL A 28 -1.77 -3.84 -0.27
N LEU A 29 -2.30 -4.60 -1.24
CA LEU A 29 -3.73 -4.89 -1.34
C LEU A 29 -4.22 -5.69 -0.13
N ALA A 30 -3.50 -6.74 0.26
CA ALA A 30 -3.83 -7.52 1.45
C ALA A 30 -3.82 -6.67 2.72
N ALA A 31 -2.80 -5.80 2.88
CA ALA A 31 -2.72 -4.87 4.01
C ALA A 31 -3.89 -3.87 4.01
N ALA A 32 -4.28 -3.33 2.87
CA ALA A 32 -5.40 -2.40 2.74
C ALA A 32 -6.75 -3.07 3.09
N ILE A 33 -6.96 -4.31 2.64
CA ILE A 33 -8.14 -5.11 3.00
C ILE A 33 -8.17 -5.36 4.50
N ALA A 34 -7.05 -5.80 5.09
CA ALA A 34 -6.95 -6.06 6.53
C ALA A 34 -7.22 -4.80 7.37
N LEU A 35 -6.65 -3.66 6.98
CA LEU A 35 -6.91 -2.37 7.62
C LEU A 35 -8.38 -1.98 7.53
N THR A 36 -9.00 -2.14 6.35
CA THR A 36 -10.41 -1.83 6.15
C THR A 36 -11.30 -2.72 7.02
N ALA A 37 -11.01 -4.03 7.07
CA ALA A 37 -11.74 -4.96 7.93
C ALA A 37 -11.59 -4.61 9.42
N LEU A 38 -10.41 -4.17 9.85
CA LEU A 38 -10.18 -3.70 11.21
C LEU A 38 -10.99 -2.44 11.53
N VAL A 39 -11.00 -1.45 10.63
CA VAL A 39 -11.79 -0.22 10.80
C VAL A 39 -13.28 -0.57 10.92
N ILE A 40 -13.81 -1.41 10.02
CA ILE A 40 -15.20 -1.89 10.08
C ILE A 40 -15.47 -2.57 11.43
N GLY A 41 -14.59 -3.47 11.87
CA GLY A 41 -14.75 -4.18 13.13
C GLY A 41 -14.80 -3.22 14.33
N VAL A 42 -13.94 -2.21 14.37
CA VAL A 42 -13.92 -1.20 15.43
C VAL A 42 -15.20 -0.36 15.40
N GLU A 43 -15.65 0.09 14.23
CA GLU A 43 -16.88 0.88 14.08
C GLU A 43 -18.12 0.09 14.55
N GLU A 44 -18.23 -1.19 14.18
CA GLU A 44 -19.33 -2.06 14.61
C GLU A 44 -19.31 -2.30 16.12
N VAL A 45 -18.13 -2.49 16.74
CA VAL A 45 -18.01 -2.62 18.20
C VAL A 45 -18.46 -1.35 18.90
N ILE A 46 -18.09 -0.17 18.40
CA ILE A 46 -18.55 1.11 18.95
C ILE A 46 -20.07 1.24 18.79
N ALA A 47 -20.62 0.92 17.62
CA ALA A 47 -22.06 0.97 17.38
C ALA A 47 -22.84 0.02 18.31
N LEU A 48 -22.32 -1.19 18.56
CA LEU A 48 -22.88 -2.13 19.52
C LEU A 48 -22.89 -1.56 20.95
N ILE A 49 -21.79 -0.92 21.37
CA ILE A 49 -21.69 -0.37 22.73
C ILE A 49 -22.64 0.82 22.91
N PHE A 50 -22.64 1.79 21.99
CA PHE A 50 -23.34 3.06 22.18
C PHE A 50 -24.77 3.08 21.62
N ALA A 51 -25.00 2.45 20.47
CA ALA A 51 -26.30 2.42 19.81
C ALA A 51 -27.08 1.12 20.07
N GLN A 52 -26.46 0.14 20.75
CA GLN A 52 -27.06 -1.17 21.09
C GLN A 52 -27.64 -1.90 19.87
N ARG A 53 -27.09 -1.64 18.68
CA ARG A 53 -27.50 -2.25 17.41
C ARG A 53 -26.31 -2.38 16.47
N LEU A 54 -26.32 -3.43 15.65
CA LEU A 54 -25.42 -3.53 14.51
C LEU A 54 -25.86 -2.52 13.47
N ILE A 55 -24.96 -1.63 13.08
CA ILE A 55 -25.17 -0.68 11.99
C ILE A 55 -24.11 -1.06 10.99
N ASN A 56 -24.51 -1.65 9.86
CA ASN A 56 -23.61 -1.89 8.73
C ASN A 56 -23.10 -0.54 8.20
N THR A 57 -22.13 0.03 8.91
CA THR A 57 -21.67 1.43 8.79
C THR A 57 -21.12 1.66 7.39
N TYR A 58 -20.50 0.64 6.81
CA TYR A 58 -19.96 0.68 5.47
C TYR A 58 -21.00 0.70 4.35
N THR A 59 -22.17 0.11 4.57
CA THR A 59 -23.28 0.18 3.59
C THR A 59 -24.17 1.39 3.85
N ASN A 60 -24.41 1.75 5.11
CA ASN A 60 -25.35 2.81 5.51
C ASN A 60 -24.73 4.21 5.60
N ILE A 61 -23.45 4.35 5.98
CA ILE A 61 -22.78 5.66 6.14
C ILE A 61 -21.84 5.93 4.96
N TYR A 62 -21.01 4.96 4.57
CA TYR A 62 -20.03 5.14 3.50
C TYR A 62 -20.57 4.86 2.09
N GLY A 63 -21.78 4.28 1.98
CA GLY A 63 -22.51 4.06 0.72
C GLY A 63 -21.90 3.03 -0.24
N ASN A 64 -20.63 2.64 -0.08
CA ASN A 64 -19.99 1.58 -0.86
C ASN A 64 -18.69 1.08 -0.19
N ALA A 65 -18.73 -0.17 0.29
CA ALA A 65 -17.58 -0.81 0.94
C ALA A 65 -16.37 -0.99 0.01
N TRP A 66 -16.61 -1.35 -1.25
CA TRP A 66 -15.55 -1.55 -2.23
C TRP A 66 -14.85 -0.24 -2.60
N SER A 67 -15.61 0.85 -2.70
CA SER A 67 -15.03 2.18 -2.93
C SER A 67 -14.12 2.59 -1.78
N THR A 68 -14.53 2.31 -0.55
CA THR A 68 -13.74 2.64 0.63
C THR A 68 -12.44 1.82 0.70
N ILE A 69 -12.48 0.52 0.41
CA ILE A 69 -11.27 -0.33 0.29
C ILE A 69 -10.34 0.21 -0.81
N PHE A 70 -10.90 0.57 -1.96
CA PHE A 70 -10.14 1.11 -3.08
C PHE A 70 -9.43 2.42 -2.71
N TRP A 71 -10.10 3.32 -1.98
CA TRP A 71 -9.48 4.56 -1.48
C TRP A 71 -8.38 4.29 -0.47
N HIS A 72 -8.59 3.39 0.49
CA HIS A 72 -7.56 3.00 1.45
C HIS A 72 -6.33 2.42 0.74
N PHE A 73 -6.53 1.52 -0.22
CA PHE A 73 -5.46 0.97 -1.06
C PHE A 73 -4.71 2.09 -1.79
N THR A 74 -5.43 2.99 -2.45
CA THR A 74 -4.82 4.07 -3.24
C THR A 74 -3.96 4.99 -2.38
N ILE A 75 -4.42 5.36 -1.18
CA ILE A 75 -3.68 6.22 -0.25
C ILE A 75 -2.43 5.50 0.27
N VAL A 76 -2.58 4.28 0.78
CA VAL A 76 -1.46 3.50 1.34
C VAL A 76 -0.43 3.20 0.25
N PHE A 77 -0.87 2.75 -0.92
CA PHE A 77 0.01 2.48 -2.05
C PHE A 77 0.76 3.73 -2.51
N SER A 78 0.08 4.88 -2.60
CA SER A 78 0.71 6.14 -2.98
C SER A 78 1.76 6.59 -1.96
N LEU A 79 1.47 6.48 -0.65
CA LEU A 79 2.42 6.77 0.42
C LEU A 79 3.65 5.86 0.36
N VAL A 80 3.44 4.55 0.28
CA VAL A 80 4.53 3.57 0.22
C VAL A 80 5.38 3.79 -1.03
N THR A 81 4.74 4.00 -2.18
CA THR A 81 5.45 4.25 -3.44
C THR A 81 6.21 5.57 -3.41
N PHE A 82 5.62 6.63 -2.83
CA PHE A 82 6.28 7.92 -2.66
C PHE A 82 7.54 7.78 -1.79
N TRP A 83 7.42 7.18 -0.59
CA TRP A 83 8.57 6.99 0.30
C TRP A 83 9.62 6.04 -0.29
N SER A 84 9.20 4.99 -0.99
CA SER A 84 10.11 4.10 -1.71
C SER A 84 10.87 4.81 -2.83
N ALA A 85 10.20 5.71 -3.58
CA ALA A 85 10.84 6.52 -4.60
C ALA A 85 11.82 7.52 -3.98
N VAL A 86 11.43 8.20 -2.90
CA VAL A 86 12.30 9.11 -2.14
C VAL A 86 13.56 8.38 -1.68
N ASP A 87 13.44 7.18 -1.10
CA ASP A 87 14.58 6.38 -0.64
C ASP A 87 15.49 5.92 -1.80
N THR A 88 14.88 5.60 -2.96
CA THR A 88 15.64 5.18 -4.15
C THR A 88 16.40 6.33 -4.81
N PHE A 89 15.83 7.54 -4.82
CA PHE A 89 16.37 8.68 -5.59
C PHE A 89 17.12 9.71 -4.74
N ILE A 90 16.96 9.71 -3.42
CA ILE A 90 17.79 10.52 -2.53
C ILE A 90 19.06 9.73 -2.21
N PRO A 91 20.23 10.12 -2.74
CA PRO A 91 21.47 9.44 -2.43
C PRO A 91 21.76 9.55 -0.94
N GLU A 92 22.07 8.41 -0.33
CA GLU A 92 22.54 8.34 1.05
C GLU A 92 23.77 9.27 1.18
N LYS A 93 23.73 10.18 2.16
CA LYS A 93 24.84 11.11 2.39
C LYS A 93 26.07 10.27 2.74
N ASN A 94 27.00 10.14 1.79
CA ASN A 94 28.29 9.49 2.02
C ASN A 94 29.05 10.23 3.12
N ASN A 95 28.86 9.81 4.37
CA ASN A 95 29.62 10.29 5.53
C ASN A 95 30.96 9.54 5.63
N ASN A 96 31.65 9.35 4.50
CA ASN A 96 33.03 8.87 4.50
C ASN A 96 33.94 10.09 4.41
N LYS A 97 34.42 10.51 5.59
CA LYS A 97 35.70 11.21 5.72
C LYS A 97 36.83 10.24 5.40
#